data_AF-A0A1I3J900-F1
#
_entry.id   AF-A0A1I3J900-F1
#
_cell.length_a   1.000
_cell.length_b   1.000
_cell.length_c   1.000
_cell.angle_alpha   90.00
_cell.angle_beta   90.00
_cell.angle_gamma   90.00
#
_symmetry.space_group_name_H-M   'P 1'
#
loop_
_entity.id
_entity.type
_entity.pdbx_description
1 polymer ?
#
loop_
_entity_poly.entity_id
_entity_poly.type
_entity_poly.pdbx_seq_one_letter_code
_entity_poly.pdbx_strand_id
1 'polypeptide(L)'
;MIKSLRAMIAGGVLVFSFATAALSQNPAPTQANVPYGPHPLQVLDFYKAESAQPTPLLFFIHGGGWMNGDKANPDFLAQALKSGMSVVSINYRLIPDAISAGIKPAVKAPLEDAALALQFVRSKAKDWNIDKNRIAALGGSAGGFSSLWLAYHDDMAKSDDPDPVRRESTRVRCVMGFVPQTTLDPVLAREWIPNNMYGNHAFALPSYDEFIAQREKLQPWIAEYSPLSLVSPDDPPTYIYYDSVPAMGQPQKDPPHSANLGVRLSEALTKAGVECEFNYIGSTGIKHPDIFSFFVDQLQPKKK
;
A
#
# COMPACT_ATOMS: atom_id res chain seq x y z
N MET A 1 53.60 -30.58 -17.23
CA MET A 1 52.59 -31.45 -16.60
C MET A 1 52.08 -30.70 -15.37
N ILE A 2 50.82 -30.35 -15.11
CA ILE A 2 49.45 -30.62 -15.59
C ILE A 2 48.63 -29.40 -15.08
N LYS A 3 48.13 -28.49 -15.93
CA LYS A 3 46.70 -28.23 -16.27
C LYS A 3 45.61 -28.48 -15.19
N SER A 4 44.99 -27.41 -14.69
CA SER A 4 43.53 -27.10 -14.58
C SER A 4 43.43 -25.71 -13.91
N LEU A 5 42.77 -24.62 -14.36
CA LEU A 5 41.53 -24.24 -15.04
C LEU A 5 40.21 -24.47 -14.26
N ARG A 6 39.49 -23.34 -14.09
CA ARG A 6 38.05 -23.10 -13.77
C ARG A 6 37.76 -22.84 -12.28
N ALA A 7 36.98 -21.85 -11.87
CA ALA A 7 36.27 -20.76 -12.54
C ALA A 7 35.96 -19.68 -11.48
N MET A 8 36.18 -18.41 -11.79
CA MET A 8 35.57 -17.31 -11.02
C MET A 8 34.09 -17.27 -11.38
N ILE A 9 33.21 -17.55 -10.43
CA ILE A 9 31.81 -17.15 -10.52
C ILE A 9 31.77 -15.70 -10.08
N ALA A 10 31.62 -14.80 -11.06
CA ALA A 10 31.26 -13.42 -10.83
C ALA A 10 29.84 -13.39 -10.24
N GLY A 11 29.75 -13.27 -8.91
CA GLY A 11 28.54 -12.86 -8.23
C GLY A 11 28.28 -11.39 -8.55
N GLY A 12 27.62 -11.14 -9.68
CA GLY A 12 27.09 -9.82 -10.02
C GLY A 12 25.98 -9.48 -9.02
N VAL A 13 26.35 -8.81 -7.92
CA VAL A 13 25.40 -7.98 -7.19
C VAL A 13 24.92 -6.95 -8.19
N LEU A 14 23.62 -6.93 -8.48
CA LEU A 14 23.00 -5.80 -9.15
C LEU A 14 23.04 -4.63 -8.15
N VAL A 15 24.20 -3.98 -8.07
CA VAL A 15 24.29 -2.64 -7.53
C VAL A 15 23.55 -1.80 -8.56
N PHE A 16 22.42 -1.21 -8.18
CA PHE A 16 21.91 -0.05 -8.90
C PHE A 16 23.03 0.97 -8.86
N SER A 17 23.79 1.05 -9.95
CA SER A 17 24.77 2.10 -10.15
C SER A 17 23.96 3.37 -10.27
N PHE A 18 23.81 4.08 -9.15
CA PHE A 18 23.49 5.48 -9.17
C PHE A 18 24.63 6.12 -9.95
N ALA A 19 24.39 6.39 -11.23
CA ALA A 19 24.94 7.61 -11.79
C ALA A 19 24.64 8.67 -10.74
N THR A 20 25.66 9.37 -10.26
CA THR A 20 25.54 10.53 -9.37
C THR A 20 24.83 11.65 -10.13
N ALA A 21 23.55 11.44 -10.45
CA ALA A 21 22.59 12.50 -10.52
C ALA A 21 22.62 13.13 -9.14
N ALA A 22 22.90 14.43 -9.08
CA ALA A 22 22.67 15.22 -7.88
C ALA A 22 21.33 14.74 -7.29
N LEU A 23 21.31 14.39 -6.00
CA LEU A 23 20.07 14.13 -5.27
C LEU A 23 19.16 15.32 -5.57
N SER A 24 18.23 15.14 -6.51
CA SER A 24 17.22 16.14 -6.77
C SER A 24 16.43 16.14 -5.49
N GLN A 25 16.67 17.13 -4.64
CA GLN A 25 15.88 17.27 -3.43
C GLN A 25 14.44 17.32 -3.89
N ASN A 26 13.65 16.35 -3.43
CA ASN A 26 12.22 16.33 -3.64
C ASN A 26 11.66 17.73 -3.34
N PRO A 27 10.76 18.27 -4.18
CA PRO A 27 10.23 19.60 -3.93
C PRO A 27 9.55 19.65 -2.58
N ALA A 28 9.61 20.80 -1.91
CA ALA A 28 8.85 21.01 -0.68
C ALA A 28 7.34 20.83 -0.95
N PRO A 29 6.56 20.36 0.05
CA PRO A 29 5.11 20.28 -0.09
C PRO A 29 4.52 21.63 -0.50
N THR A 30 3.54 21.60 -1.42
CA THR A 30 2.71 22.77 -1.71
C THR A 30 1.90 23.18 -0.48
N GLN A 31 1.45 22.20 0.31
CA GLN A 31 0.91 22.39 1.65
C GLN A 31 1.45 21.29 2.55
N ALA A 32 2.07 21.67 3.67
CA ALA A 32 2.67 20.73 4.62
C ALA A 32 1.81 20.61 5.89
N ASN A 33 1.78 19.43 6.48
CA ASN A 33 1.11 19.13 7.75
C ASN A 33 -0.35 19.58 7.80
N VAL A 34 -1.09 19.37 6.70
CA VAL A 34 -2.52 19.69 6.63
C VAL A 34 -3.26 18.70 7.52
N PRO A 35 -3.98 19.15 8.57
CA PRO A 35 -4.71 18.25 9.44
C PRO A 35 -5.96 17.74 8.72
N TYR A 36 -6.17 16.42 8.77
CA TYR A 36 -7.39 15.76 8.29
C TYR A 36 -8.21 15.16 9.44
N GLY A 37 -7.70 15.22 10.67
CA GLY A 37 -8.37 14.75 11.88
C GLY A 37 -7.78 15.37 13.15
N PRO A 38 -8.36 15.08 14.33
CA PRO A 38 -7.96 15.71 15.59
C PRO A 38 -6.64 15.19 16.18
N HIS A 39 -6.15 14.01 15.77
CA HIS A 39 -4.91 13.45 16.30
C HIS A 39 -3.67 14.13 15.67
N PRO A 40 -2.57 14.36 16.41
CA PRO A 40 -1.37 15.00 15.85
C PRO A 40 -0.75 14.29 14.64
N LEU A 41 -0.90 12.97 14.55
CA LEU A 41 -0.47 12.17 13.39
C LEU A 41 -1.48 12.16 12.24
N GLN A 42 -2.70 12.69 12.42
CA GLN A 42 -3.68 12.82 11.35
C GLN A 42 -3.41 14.05 10.48
N VAL A 43 -2.23 14.06 9.89
CA VAL A 43 -1.72 15.12 9.01
C VAL A 43 -1.23 14.54 7.68
N LEU A 44 -1.29 15.34 6.63
CA LEU A 44 -0.80 14.99 5.30
C LEU A 44 0.02 16.11 4.69
N ASP A 45 0.82 15.76 3.69
CA ASP A 45 1.51 16.69 2.80
C ASP A 45 0.90 16.58 1.39
N PHE A 46 0.61 17.72 0.78
CA PHE A 46 0.10 17.83 -0.58
C PHE A 46 1.14 18.43 -1.51
N TYR A 47 1.39 17.77 -2.62
CA TYR A 47 2.30 18.19 -3.67
C TYR A 47 1.51 18.33 -4.98
N LYS A 48 1.38 19.57 -5.44
CA LYS A 48 0.58 19.89 -6.61
C LYS A 48 1.40 19.72 -7.89
N ALA A 49 0.90 18.95 -8.84
CA ALA A 49 1.41 18.97 -10.21
C ALA A 49 0.90 20.21 -10.95
N GLU A 50 1.75 20.78 -11.82
CA GLU A 50 1.37 21.92 -12.64
C GLU A 50 0.37 21.52 -13.72
N SER A 51 -0.83 22.11 -13.68
CA SER A 51 -1.88 21.84 -14.66
C SER A 51 -2.98 22.91 -14.60
N ALA A 52 -3.53 23.27 -15.77
CA ALA A 52 -4.72 24.10 -15.88
C ALA A 52 -6.03 23.31 -15.69
N GLN A 53 -5.97 21.98 -15.74
CA GLN A 53 -7.10 21.06 -15.55
C GLN A 53 -6.93 20.24 -14.27
N PRO A 54 -8.01 19.72 -13.66
CA PRO A 54 -7.92 18.84 -12.50
C PRO A 54 -6.99 17.63 -12.77
N THR A 55 -5.96 17.46 -11.94
CA THR A 55 -4.97 16.38 -12.11
C THR A 55 -5.47 15.07 -11.50
N PRO A 56 -5.05 13.90 -12.01
CA PRO A 56 -5.12 12.68 -11.20
C PRO A 56 -4.27 12.84 -9.92
N LEU A 57 -4.51 11.96 -8.96
CA LEU A 57 -3.81 11.97 -7.67
C LEU A 57 -3.23 10.59 -7.33
N LEU A 58 -1.99 10.59 -6.86
CA LEU A 58 -1.38 9.47 -6.14
C LEU A 58 -1.55 9.69 -4.62
N PHE A 59 -2.29 8.81 -3.96
CA PHE A 59 -2.54 8.80 -2.53
C PHE A 59 -1.62 7.78 -1.84
N PHE A 60 -0.52 8.28 -1.29
CA PHE A 60 0.55 7.46 -0.73
C PHE A 60 0.41 7.25 0.77
N ILE A 61 0.59 5.99 1.16
CA ILE A 61 0.58 5.52 2.54
C ILE A 61 1.95 4.90 2.83
N HIS A 62 2.66 5.45 3.81
CA HIS A 62 4.00 4.97 4.15
C HIS A 62 3.96 3.59 4.82
N GLY A 63 5.07 2.83 4.70
CA GLY A 63 5.29 1.56 5.40
C GLY A 63 5.71 1.75 6.87
N GLY A 64 6.33 0.73 7.47
CA GLY A 64 6.80 0.78 8.86
C GLY A 64 6.03 -0.10 9.85
N GLY A 65 5.32 -1.11 9.34
CA GLY A 65 4.59 -2.08 10.17
C GLY A 65 3.49 -1.46 11.03
N TRP A 66 3.02 -0.26 10.67
CA TRP A 66 2.20 0.61 11.51
C TRP A 66 2.81 0.95 12.89
N MET A 67 4.08 0.62 13.12
CA MET A 67 4.82 0.88 14.35
C MET A 67 5.68 2.15 14.25
N ASN A 68 6.03 2.54 13.03
CA ASN A 68 6.82 3.73 12.71
C ASN A 68 6.54 4.19 11.26
N GLY A 69 7.27 5.21 10.83
CA GLY A 69 7.22 5.77 9.48
C GLY A 69 6.80 7.25 9.50
N ASP A 70 6.91 7.89 8.34
CA ASP A 70 6.49 9.28 8.14
C ASP A 70 6.16 9.52 6.65
N LYS A 71 5.31 10.51 6.40
CA LYS A 71 4.87 11.00 5.09
C LYS A 71 5.96 11.70 4.26
N ALA A 72 7.09 12.06 4.84
CA ALA A 72 8.10 12.87 4.17
C ALA A 72 8.71 12.21 2.92
N ASN A 73 8.91 13.03 1.89
CA ASN A 73 9.78 12.80 0.73
C ASN A 73 9.67 11.41 0.06
N PRO A 74 8.49 11.00 -0.45
CA PRO A 74 8.39 9.74 -1.17
C PRO A 74 9.33 9.69 -2.38
N ASP A 75 10.06 8.59 -2.55
CA ASP A 75 11.10 8.45 -3.59
C ASP A 75 10.57 8.61 -5.03
N PHE A 76 9.27 8.37 -5.23
CA PHE A 76 8.59 8.46 -6.52
C PHE A 76 8.05 9.88 -6.82
N LEU A 77 8.15 10.83 -5.88
CA LEU A 77 7.49 12.14 -5.95
C LEU A 77 7.85 12.94 -7.21
N ALA A 78 9.14 13.10 -7.49
CA ALA A 78 9.60 13.90 -8.62
C ALA A 78 9.06 13.36 -9.96
N GLN A 79 9.03 12.03 -10.12
CA GLN A 79 8.50 11.40 -11.32
C GLN A 79 6.97 11.52 -11.39
N ALA A 80 6.24 11.41 -10.27
CA ALA A 80 4.80 11.61 -10.25
C ALA A 80 4.39 13.01 -10.72
N LEU A 81 5.04 14.04 -10.18
CA LEU A 81 4.80 15.44 -10.55
C LEU A 81 5.14 15.69 -12.02
N LYS A 82 6.26 15.15 -12.51
CA LYS A 82 6.65 15.22 -13.93
C LYS A 82 5.65 14.54 -14.86
N SER A 83 4.99 13.49 -14.39
CA SER A 83 3.91 12.80 -15.11
C SER A 83 2.55 13.49 -15.00
N GLY A 84 2.48 14.68 -14.40
CA GLY A 84 1.24 15.46 -14.28
C GLY A 84 0.27 14.93 -13.21
N MET A 85 0.78 14.14 -12.26
CA MET A 85 -0.02 13.59 -11.15
C MET A 85 0.33 14.34 -9.86
N SER A 86 -0.68 14.89 -9.19
CA SER A 86 -0.48 15.44 -7.85
C SER A 86 -0.30 14.29 -6.85
N VAL A 87 0.37 14.55 -5.74
CA VAL A 87 0.63 13.54 -4.69
C VAL A 87 0.09 14.04 -3.36
N VAL A 88 -0.57 13.14 -2.63
CA VAL A 88 -0.82 13.28 -1.20
C VAL A 88 -0.05 12.17 -0.49
N SER A 89 0.68 12.54 0.56
CA SER A 89 1.37 11.61 1.44
C SER A 89 0.85 11.79 2.86
N ILE A 90 0.40 10.71 3.51
CA ILE A 90 -0.28 10.80 4.80
C ILE A 90 0.56 10.24 5.94
N ASN A 91 0.50 10.85 7.11
CA ASN A 91 0.74 10.17 8.38
C ASN A 91 -0.59 9.56 8.85
N TYR A 92 -0.51 8.60 9.76
CA TYR A 92 -1.65 7.95 10.40
C TYR A 92 -1.26 7.55 11.83
N ARG A 93 -2.24 7.27 12.70
CA ARG A 93 -1.97 6.78 14.06
C ARG A 93 -1.22 5.46 14.01
N LEU A 94 -0.12 5.39 14.77
CA LEU A 94 0.66 4.17 14.90
C LEU A 94 0.01 3.24 15.94
N ILE A 95 0.37 1.97 15.89
CA ILE A 95 -0.14 0.94 16.80
C ILE A 95 0.07 1.31 18.29
N PRO A 96 1.21 1.89 18.73
CA PRO A 96 1.35 2.36 20.11
C PRO A 96 0.33 3.43 20.51
N ASP A 97 0.00 4.37 19.62
CA ASP A 97 -1.03 5.38 19.86
C ASP A 97 -2.42 4.73 19.94
N ALA A 98 -2.70 3.78 19.05
CA ALA A 98 -3.95 3.03 19.05
C ALA A 98 -4.16 2.24 20.35
N ILE A 99 -3.12 1.57 20.83
CA ILE A 99 -3.11 0.84 22.11
C ILE A 99 -3.34 1.80 23.27
N SER A 100 -2.63 2.93 23.30
CA SER A 100 -2.77 3.95 24.34
C SER A 100 -4.18 4.55 24.38
N ALA A 101 -4.83 4.66 23.22
CA ALA A 101 -6.22 5.11 23.09
C ALA A 101 -7.26 4.00 23.33
N GLY A 102 -6.86 2.76 23.64
CA GLY A 102 -7.77 1.64 23.88
C GLY A 102 -8.49 1.11 22.64
N ILE A 103 -7.99 1.41 21.44
CA ILE A 103 -8.61 0.99 20.17
C ILE A 103 -8.36 -0.51 19.93
N LYS A 104 -9.42 -1.24 19.59
CA LYS A 104 -9.37 -2.69 19.33
C LYS A 104 -10.08 -3.06 18.01
N PRO A 105 -9.43 -3.83 17.12
CA PRO A 105 -7.99 -4.17 17.15
C PRO A 105 -7.13 -2.92 16.91
N ALA A 106 -5.86 -2.95 17.28
CA ALA A 106 -4.99 -1.77 17.16
C ALA A 106 -4.83 -1.30 15.70
N VAL A 107 -4.82 -2.23 14.73
CA VAL A 107 -4.72 -1.94 13.29
C VAL A 107 -5.92 -1.14 12.73
N LYS A 108 -7.04 -1.08 13.47
CA LYS A 108 -8.17 -0.23 13.11
C LYS A 108 -7.77 1.23 12.95
N ALA A 109 -6.92 1.74 13.84
CA ALA A 109 -6.54 3.16 13.84
C ALA A 109 -5.81 3.59 12.55
N PRO A 110 -4.71 2.95 12.11
CA PRO A 110 -4.03 3.36 10.88
C PRO A 110 -4.90 3.20 9.63
N LEU A 111 -5.72 2.13 9.55
CA LEU A 111 -6.56 1.86 8.39
C LEU A 111 -7.72 2.86 8.26
N GLU A 112 -8.44 3.14 9.35
CA GLU A 112 -9.50 4.15 9.35
C GLU A 112 -8.96 5.58 9.19
N ASP A 113 -7.73 5.84 9.64
CA ASP A 113 -7.06 7.13 9.39
C ASP A 113 -6.76 7.32 7.91
N ALA A 114 -6.30 6.27 7.22
CA ALA A 114 -6.10 6.33 5.78
C ALA A 114 -7.41 6.55 5.01
N ALA A 115 -8.51 5.92 5.45
CA ALA A 115 -9.84 6.15 4.89
C ALA A 115 -10.31 7.60 5.09
N LEU A 116 -10.19 8.13 6.31
CA LEU A 116 -10.54 9.51 6.62
C LEU A 116 -9.67 10.51 5.83
N ALA A 117 -8.39 10.24 5.70
CA ALA A 117 -7.49 11.09 4.91
C ALA A 117 -7.90 11.10 3.43
N LEU A 118 -8.26 9.95 2.83
CA LEU A 118 -8.75 9.89 1.46
C LEU A 118 -10.06 10.68 1.27
N GLN A 119 -11.00 10.56 2.21
CA GLN A 119 -12.22 11.36 2.23
C GLN A 119 -11.93 12.86 2.30
N PHE A 120 -11.00 13.26 3.18
CA PHE A 120 -10.58 14.65 3.33
C PHE A 120 -9.96 15.18 2.03
N VAL A 121 -9.08 14.41 1.39
CA VAL A 121 -8.48 14.74 0.10
C VAL A 121 -9.56 14.98 -0.97
N ARG A 122 -10.57 14.11 -1.06
CA ARG A 122 -11.69 14.31 -2.00
C ARG A 122 -12.47 15.58 -1.71
N SER A 123 -12.67 15.94 -0.44
CA SER A 123 -13.33 17.20 -0.06
C SER A 123 -12.55 18.44 -0.52
N LYS A 124 -11.22 18.31 -0.73
CA LYS A 124 -10.33 19.36 -1.24
C LYS A 124 -10.20 19.40 -2.75
N ALA A 125 -10.94 18.57 -3.49
CA ALA A 125 -10.71 18.37 -4.92
C ALA A 125 -10.71 19.67 -5.74
N LYS A 126 -11.67 20.56 -5.47
CA LYS A 126 -11.76 21.87 -6.13
C LYS A 126 -10.58 22.77 -5.77
N ASP A 127 -10.26 22.88 -4.49
CA ASP A 127 -9.23 23.79 -3.97
C ASP A 127 -7.82 23.37 -4.40
N TRP A 128 -7.59 22.06 -4.48
CA TRP A 128 -6.31 21.49 -4.86
C TRP A 128 -6.17 21.24 -6.37
N ASN A 129 -7.23 21.50 -7.15
CA ASN A 129 -7.31 21.22 -8.58
C ASN A 129 -6.96 19.75 -8.90
N ILE A 130 -7.60 18.83 -8.20
CA ILE A 130 -7.49 17.38 -8.43
C ILE A 130 -8.83 16.81 -8.87
N ASP A 131 -8.80 15.80 -9.74
CA ASP A 131 -9.97 15.03 -10.12
C ASP A 131 -10.20 13.94 -9.06
N LYS A 132 -11.23 14.12 -8.22
CA LYS A 132 -11.55 13.14 -7.18
C LYS A 132 -11.90 11.76 -7.73
N ASN A 133 -12.25 11.60 -9.00
CA ASN A 133 -12.54 10.28 -9.58
C ASN A 133 -11.30 9.56 -10.13
N ARG A 134 -10.12 10.18 -10.08
CA ARG A 134 -8.86 9.67 -10.61
C ARG A 134 -7.78 9.62 -9.52
N ILE A 135 -8.09 8.91 -8.43
CA ILE A 135 -7.18 8.70 -7.31
C ILE A 135 -6.67 7.26 -7.32
N ALA A 136 -5.35 7.07 -7.32
CA ALA A 136 -4.72 5.78 -7.09
C ALA A 136 -4.17 5.69 -5.67
N ALA A 137 -4.37 4.57 -4.97
CA ALA A 137 -3.68 4.30 -3.71
C ALA A 137 -2.36 3.58 -3.97
N LEU A 138 -1.32 3.92 -3.22
CA LEU A 138 -0.03 3.24 -3.31
C LEU A 138 0.72 3.23 -1.97
N GLY A 139 1.49 2.17 -1.75
CA GLY A 139 2.35 2.08 -0.57
C GLY A 139 3.23 0.83 -0.57
N GLY A 140 4.20 0.83 0.33
CA GLY A 140 5.10 -0.30 0.56
C GLY A 140 4.85 -0.99 1.89
N SER A 141 5.02 -2.31 1.97
CA SER A 141 4.87 -3.09 3.22
C SER A 141 3.49 -2.82 3.88
N ALA A 142 3.44 -2.36 5.12
CA ALA A 142 2.20 -1.96 5.81
C ALA A 142 1.40 -0.86 5.08
N GLY A 143 2.08 0.05 4.36
CA GLY A 143 1.41 1.05 3.52
C GLY A 143 0.80 0.45 2.27
N GLY A 144 1.43 -0.59 1.72
CA GLY A 144 0.88 -1.40 0.64
C GLY A 144 -0.33 -2.21 1.10
N PHE A 145 -0.25 -2.84 2.28
CA PHE A 145 -1.40 -3.47 2.92
C PHE A 145 -2.55 -2.47 3.08
N SER A 146 -2.28 -1.29 3.63
CA SER A 146 -3.30 -0.25 3.88
C SER A 146 -3.93 0.25 2.57
N SER A 147 -3.14 0.34 1.51
CA SER A 147 -3.62 0.70 0.17
C SER A 147 -4.54 -0.38 -0.41
N LEU A 148 -4.18 -1.66 -0.26
CA LEU A 148 -5.01 -2.79 -0.69
C LEU A 148 -6.29 -2.89 0.16
N TRP A 149 -6.19 -2.66 1.47
CA TRP A 149 -7.37 -2.63 2.35
C TRP A 149 -8.35 -1.54 1.90
N LEU A 150 -7.88 -0.31 1.64
CA LEU A 150 -8.74 0.75 1.10
C LEU A 150 -9.34 0.40 -0.26
N ALA A 151 -8.63 -0.35 -1.09
CA ALA A 151 -9.09 -0.71 -2.43
C ALA A 151 -10.21 -1.76 -2.41
N TYR A 152 -10.18 -2.69 -1.47
CA TYR A 152 -11.10 -3.84 -1.40
C TYR A 152 -12.18 -3.70 -0.32
N HIS A 153 -12.02 -2.76 0.60
CA HIS A 153 -13.05 -2.49 1.60
C HIS A 153 -14.25 -1.78 0.96
N ASP A 154 -15.45 -2.12 1.44
CA ASP A 154 -16.69 -1.46 1.06
C ASP A 154 -16.58 0.06 1.22
N ASP A 155 -17.29 0.80 0.37
CA ASP A 155 -17.28 2.26 0.42
C ASP A 155 -17.79 2.76 1.78
N MET A 156 -16.98 3.55 2.47
CA MET A 156 -17.28 4.07 3.80
C MET A 156 -17.97 5.43 3.76
N ALA A 157 -18.35 5.94 2.57
CA ALA A 157 -19.16 7.14 2.43
C ALA A 157 -20.49 7.01 3.18
N LYS A 158 -20.79 8.01 4.02
CA LYS A 158 -22.05 8.13 4.75
C LYS A 158 -22.80 9.36 4.25
N SER A 159 -23.76 9.15 3.35
CA SER A 159 -24.42 10.25 2.61
C SER A 159 -25.16 11.25 3.51
N ASP A 160 -25.58 10.82 4.71
CA ASP A 160 -26.33 11.59 5.70
C ASP A 160 -25.46 12.14 6.85
N ASP A 161 -24.14 11.91 6.84
CA ASP A 161 -23.25 12.35 7.92
C ASP A 161 -23.18 13.89 7.99
N PRO A 162 -23.25 14.53 9.17
CA PRO A 162 -23.14 15.98 9.28
C PRO A 162 -21.79 16.54 8.79
N ASP A 163 -20.71 15.75 8.85
CA ASP A 163 -19.41 16.12 8.33
C ASP A 163 -19.34 15.85 6.81
N PRO A 164 -19.19 16.88 5.95
CA PRO A 164 -19.10 16.68 4.51
C PRO A 164 -17.90 15.84 4.09
N VAL A 165 -16.84 15.74 4.90
CA VAL A 165 -15.71 14.83 4.64
C VAL A 165 -16.21 13.39 4.66
N ARG A 166 -17.02 13.01 5.66
CA ARG A 166 -17.54 11.63 5.83
C ARG A 166 -18.49 11.19 4.72
N ARG A 167 -18.99 12.13 3.90
CA ARG A 167 -19.83 11.84 2.73
C ARG A 167 -19.02 11.46 1.49
N GLU A 168 -17.73 11.75 1.45
CA GLU A 168 -16.88 11.41 0.31
C GLU A 168 -16.56 9.91 0.27
N SER A 169 -16.39 9.36 -0.93
CA SER A 169 -16.11 7.93 -1.15
C SER A 169 -14.71 7.53 -0.69
N THR A 170 -14.54 6.32 -0.16
CA THR A 170 -13.22 5.72 0.08
C THR A 170 -12.72 4.85 -1.06
N ARG A 171 -13.49 4.69 -2.14
CA ARG A 171 -13.06 3.90 -3.29
C ARG A 171 -11.94 4.59 -4.08
N VAL A 172 -11.00 3.80 -4.58
CA VAL A 172 -9.92 4.27 -5.46
C VAL A 172 -10.08 3.73 -6.88
N ARG A 173 -9.43 4.40 -7.84
CA ARG A 173 -9.52 4.07 -9.27
C ARG A 173 -8.65 2.85 -9.63
N CYS A 174 -7.49 2.74 -8.99
CA CYS A 174 -6.55 1.63 -9.07
C CYS A 174 -5.67 1.62 -7.81
N VAL A 175 -4.98 0.51 -7.57
CA VAL A 175 -4.11 0.35 -6.40
C VAL A 175 -2.77 -0.28 -6.78
N MET A 176 -1.70 0.16 -6.12
CA MET A 176 -0.39 -0.49 -6.19
C MET A 176 0.15 -0.85 -4.82
N GLY A 177 0.55 -2.11 -4.63
CA GLY A 177 1.25 -2.58 -3.44
C GLY A 177 2.70 -2.98 -3.75
N PHE A 178 3.67 -2.38 -3.08
CA PHE A 178 5.07 -2.83 -3.08
C PHE A 178 5.35 -3.70 -1.86
N VAL A 179 5.72 -4.96 -2.08
CA VAL A 179 5.91 -5.99 -1.05
C VAL A 179 4.83 -5.97 0.06
N PRO A 180 3.53 -5.87 -0.25
CA PRO A 180 2.52 -5.71 0.78
C PRO A 180 2.37 -7.00 1.59
N GLN A 181 1.97 -6.89 2.85
CA GLN A 181 1.22 -7.98 3.46
C GLN A 181 -0.18 -8.02 2.82
N THR A 182 -0.77 -9.20 2.69
CA THR A 182 -2.11 -9.35 2.08
C THR A 182 -3.14 -9.99 3.00
N THR A 183 -2.69 -10.54 4.13
CA THR A 183 -3.54 -11.14 5.15
C THR A 183 -2.96 -10.90 6.55
N LEU A 184 -3.86 -10.79 7.53
CA LEU A 184 -3.53 -10.83 8.95
C LEU A 184 -3.80 -12.22 9.56
N ASP A 185 -4.24 -13.22 8.80
CA ASP A 185 -4.47 -14.56 9.35
C ASP A 185 -3.12 -15.28 9.60
N PRO A 186 -2.76 -15.56 10.86
CA PRO A 186 -1.46 -16.15 11.17
C PRO A 186 -1.35 -17.61 10.72
N VAL A 187 -2.47 -18.33 10.63
CA VAL A 187 -2.48 -19.74 10.19
C VAL A 187 -2.26 -19.81 8.69
N LEU A 188 -3.00 -19.01 7.90
CA LEU A 188 -2.81 -18.95 6.45
C LEU A 188 -1.39 -18.47 6.10
N ALA A 189 -0.91 -17.43 6.78
CA ALA A 189 0.43 -16.92 6.53
C ALA A 189 1.52 -17.99 6.80
N ARG A 190 1.38 -18.80 7.87
CA ARG A 190 2.31 -19.91 8.15
C ARG A 190 2.17 -21.09 7.20
N GLU A 191 0.97 -21.37 6.70
CA GLU A 191 0.77 -22.39 5.67
C GLU A 191 1.60 -22.08 4.42
N TRP A 192 1.64 -20.81 4.02
CA TRP A 192 2.33 -20.38 2.81
C TRP A 192 3.81 -20.09 3.05
N ILE A 193 4.15 -19.66 4.26
CA ILE A 193 5.49 -19.21 4.67
C ILE A 193 5.76 -19.78 6.08
N PRO A 194 6.34 -20.99 6.20
CA PRO A 194 6.44 -21.71 7.47
C PRO A 194 7.14 -20.96 8.61
N ASN A 195 8.07 -20.06 8.29
CA ASN A 195 8.79 -19.23 9.26
C ASN A 195 8.17 -17.83 9.46
N ASN A 196 6.92 -17.60 9.02
CA ASN A 196 6.24 -16.34 9.28
C ASN A 196 5.89 -16.18 10.76
N MET A 197 6.26 -15.03 11.31
CA MET A 197 5.98 -14.62 12.69
C MET A 197 5.47 -13.16 12.77
N TYR A 198 4.90 -12.63 11.69
CA TYR A 198 4.44 -11.26 11.59
C TYR A 198 2.93 -11.11 11.84
N GLY A 199 2.52 -10.02 12.50
CA GLY A 199 1.12 -9.56 12.54
C GLY A 199 0.49 -9.49 13.93
N ASN A 200 1.10 -10.06 14.96
CA ASN A 200 0.54 -10.04 16.33
C ASN A 200 0.34 -8.61 16.89
N HIS A 201 1.21 -7.67 16.53
CA HIS A 201 1.12 -6.26 16.94
C HIS A 201 -0.13 -5.56 16.39
N ALA A 202 -0.67 -5.97 15.22
CA ALA A 202 -1.92 -5.46 14.67
C ALA A 202 -3.12 -5.65 15.62
N PHE A 203 -3.01 -6.64 16.52
CA PHE A 203 -4.03 -7.00 17.53
C PHE A 203 -3.58 -6.66 18.96
N ALA A 204 -2.50 -5.89 19.13
CA ALA A 204 -1.90 -5.58 20.42
C ALA A 204 -1.49 -6.82 21.24
N LEU A 205 -1.11 -7.91 20.56
CA LEU A 205 -0.70 -9.14 21.22
C LEU A 205 0.82 -9.17 21.42
N PRO A 206 1.30 -9.64 22.58
CA PRO A 206 2.71 -9.60 22.95
C PRO A 206 3.58 -10.60 22.19
N SER A 207 2.99 -11.66 21.62
CA SER A 207 3.74 -12.69 20.89
C SER A 207 2.94 -13.29 19.75
N TYR A 208 3.66 -13.94 18.83
CA TYR A 208 3.04 -14.68 17.73
C TYR A 208 2.35 -15.98 18.20
N ASP A 209 2.86 -16.62 19.26
CA ASP A 209 2.23 -17.82 19.82
C ASP A 209 0.87 -17.49 20.44
N GLU A 210 0.76 -16.35 21.14
CA GLU A 210 -0.54 -15.84 21.59
C GLU A 210 -1.45 -15.49 20.42
N PHE A 211 -0.89 -15.00 19.32
CA PHE A 211 -1.67 -14.69 18.13
C PHE A 211 -2.29 -15.94 17.50
N ILE A 212 -1.51 -17.02 17.37
CA ILE A 212 -2.03 -18.32 16.94
C ILE A 212 -3.07 -18.86 17.92
N ALA A 213 -2.81 -18.81 19.23
CA ALA A 213 -3.73 -19.30 20.25
C ALA A 213 -5.07 -18.54 20.28
N GLN A 214 -5.07 -17.26 19.89
CA GLN A 214 -6.26 -16.40 19.87
C GLN A 214 -6.91 -16.29 18.48
N ARG A 215 -6.36 -16.93 17.44
CA ARG A 215 -6.79 -16.79 16.04
C ARG A 215 -8.30 -16.95 15.85
N GLU A 216 -8.92 -17.98 16.43
CA GLU A 216 -10.38 -18.20 16.33
C GLU A 216 -11.21 -17.04 16.90
N LYS A 217 -10.76 -16.43 18.01
CA LYS A 217 -11.45 -15.28 18.61
C LYS A 217 -11.26 -14.01 17.79
N LEU A 218 -10.11 -13.88 17.13
CA LEU A 218 -9.77 -12.71 16.31
C LEU A 218 -10.35 -12.80 14.91
N GLN A 219 -10.94 -13.93 14.52
CA GLN A 219 -11.36 -14.17 13.15
C GLN A 219 -12.29 -13.10 12.56
N PRO A 220 -13.27 -12.53 13.29
CA PRO A 220 -14.07 -11.43 12.77
C PRO A 220 -13.21 -10.21 12.39
N TRP A 221 -12.21 -9.87 13.20
CA TRP A 221 -11.29 -8.77 12.89
C TRP A 221 -10.27 -9.13 11.81
N ILE A 222 -9.81 -10.38 11.75
CA ILE A 222 -8.95 -10.85 10.66
C ILE A 222 -9.69 -10.72 9.32
N ALA A 223 -10.97 -11.10 9.26
CA ALA A 223 -11.79 -10.96 8.07
C ALA A 223 -12.02 -9.49 7.67
N GLU A 224 -12.30 -8.62 8.65
CA GLU A 224 -12.54 -7.18 8.44
C GLU A 224 -11.30 -6.43 7.93
N TYR A 225 -10.11 -6.79 8.44
CA TYR A 225 -8.90 -6.01 8.19
C TYR A 225 -7.94 -6.64 7.18
N SER A 226 -8.14 -7.88 6.74
CA SER A 226 -7.25 -8.52 5.75
C SER A 226 -7.70 -8.22 4.32
N PRO A 227 -6.88 -7.58 3.47
CA PRO A 227 -7.21 -7.32 2.07
C PRO A 227 -7.67 -8.57 1.32
N LEU A 228 -7.00 -9.71 1.52
CA LEU A 228 -7.36 -10.98 0.90
C LEU A 228 -8.79 -11.44 1.20
N SER A 229 -9.31 -11.12 2.40
CA SER A 229 -10.66 -11.51 2.82
C SER A 229 -11.76 -10.59 2.26
N LEU A 230 -11.39 -9.42 1.76
CA LEU A 230 -12.31 -8.39 1.30
C LEU A 230 -12.51 -8.39 -0.23
N VAL A 231 -11.72 -9.16 -0.97
CA VAL A 231 -11.74 -9.16 -2.45
C VAL A 231 -13.15 -9.39 -2.99
N SER A 232 -13.59 -8.48 -3.87
CA SER A 232 -14.92 -8.43 -4.47
C SER A 232 -14.87 -8.14 -5.98
N PRO A 233 -15.89 -8.52 -6.78
CA PRO A 233 -15.87 -8.32 -8.24
C PRO A 233 -15.82 -6.87 -8.72
N ASP A 234 -16.19 -5.90 -7.88
CA ASP A 234 -16.17 -4.47 -8.22
C ASP A 234 -14.86 -3.76 -7.80
N ASP A 235 -13.91 -4.50 -7.24
CA ASP A 235 -12.59 -3.99 -6.85
C ASP A 235 -11.82 -3.38 -8.04
N PRO A 236 -10.96 -2.38 -7.77
CA PRO A 236 -10.25 -1.68 -8.83
C PRO A 236 -9.04 -2.49 -9.36
N PRO A 237 -8.55 -2.17 -10.57
CA PRO A 237 -7.32 -2.73 -11.11
C PRO A 237 -6.17 -2.64 -10.12
N THR A 238 -5.48 -3.76 -9.95
CA THR A 238 -4.47 -3.96 -8.91
C THR A 238 -3.12 -4.28 -9.54
N TYR A 239 -2.07 -3.57 -9.12
CA TYR A 239 -0.68 -3.90 -9.41
C TYR A 239 0.04 -4.29 -8.13
N ILE A 240 0.74 -5.43 -8.11
CA ILE A 240 1.51 -5.85 -6.93
C ILE A 240 2.90 -6.25 -7.38
N TYR A 241 3.91 -5.78 -6.66
CA TYR A 241 5.30 -6.14 -6.90
C TYR A 241 5.95 -6.72 -5.64
N TYR A 242 6.74 -7.79 -5.80
CA TYR A 242 7.60 -8.30 -4.74
C TYR A 242 9.07 -8.41 -5.16
N ASP A 243 9.98 -8.10 -4.25
CA ASP A 243 11.43 -8.27 -4.44
C ASP A 243 11.93 -9.70 -4.14
N SER A 244 11.00 -10.65 -3.99
CA SER A 244 11.26 -12.07 -3.75
C SER A 244 10.57 -12.94 -4.79
N VAL A 245 11.13 -14.11 -5.07
CA VAL A 245 10.52 -15.09 -5.99
C VAL A 245 9.53 -15.95 -5.20
N PRO A 246 8.33 -16.25 -5.72
CA PRO A 246 7.40 -17.17 -5.08
C PRO A 246 8.02 -18.55 -4.80
N ALA A 247 7.82 -19.03 -3.58
CA ALA A 247 8.25 -20.34 -3.12
C ALA A 247 7.29 -20.82 -2.02
N MET A 248 6.09 -21.23 -2.43
CA MET A 248 5.00 -21.67 -1.54
C MET A 248 5.43 -22.81 -0.63
N GLY A 249 5.10 -22.70 0.66
CA GLY A 249 5.40 -23.72 1.67
C GLY A 249 6.88 -23.82 2.04
N GLN A 250 7.72 -22.88 1.60
CA GLN A 250 9.15 -22.82 1.94
C GLN A 250 9.46 -21.65 2.86
N PRO A 251 10.39 -21.79 3.82
CA PRO A 251 10.88 -20.66 4.61
C PRO A 251 11.43 -19.55 3.72
N GLN A 252 11.16 -18.30 4.09
CA GLN A 252 11.54 -17.11 3.33
C GLN A 252 12.55 -16.27 4.10
N LYS A 253 13.45 -15.58 3.39
CA LYS A 253 14.42 -14.67 4.00
C LYS A 253 13.73 -13.51 4.73
N ASP A 254 12.67 -12.99 4.12
CA ASP A 254 11.85 -11.91 4.66
C ASP A 254 10.36 -12.32 4.59
N PRO A 255 9.87 -13.08 5.58
CA PRO A 255 8.50 -13.60 5.58
C PRO A 255 7.38 -12.57 5.35
N PRO A 256 7.34 -11.39 6.02
CA PRO A 256 6.28 -10.41 5.80
C PRO A 256 6.31 -9.77 4.40
N HIS A 257 7.37 -9.95 3.63
CA HIS A 257 7.54 -9.40 2.28
C HIS A 257 7.69 -10.50 1.22
N SER A 258 7.22 -11.73 1.53
CA SER A 258 7.29 -12.83 0.58
C SER A 258 6.24 -12.72 -0.53
N ALA A 259 6.67 -12.94 -1.77
CA ALA A 259 5.79 -13.03 -2.94
C ALA A 259 4.71 -14.12 -2.85
N ASN A 260 4.82 -15.07 -1.92
CA ASN A 260 3.77 -16.05 -1.63
C ASN A 260 2.44 -15.37 -1.26
N LEU A 261 2.51 -14.23 -0.54
CA LEU A 261 1.35 -13.40 -0.20
C LEU A 261 0.67 -12.83 -1.46
N GLY A 262 1.49 -12.45 -2.46
CA GLY A 262 1.04 -11.95 -3.75
C GLY A 262 0.41 -13.03 -4.63
N VAL A 263 0.96 -14.24 -4.61
CA VAL A 263 0.37 -15.40 -5.32
C VAL A 263 -1.07 -15.60 -4.85
N ARG A 264 -1.30 -15.68 -3.54
CA ARG A 264 -2.65 -15.92 -2.98
C ARG A 264 -3.63 -14.79 -3.24
N LEU A 265 -3.18 -13.55 -3.16
CA LEU A 265 -4.02 -12.40 -3.50
C LEU A 265 -4.37 -12.38 -5.00
N SER A 266 -3.40 -12.66 -5.88
CA SER A 266 -3.63 -12.76 -7.32
C SER A 266 -4.63 -13.87 -7.69
N GLU A 267 -4.55 -15.03 -7.03
CA GLU A 267 -5.54 -16.11 -7.17
C GLU A 267 -6.96 -15.64 -6.79
N ALA A 268 -7.11 -14.91 -5.68
CA ALA A 268 -8.38 -14.37 -5.23
C ALA A 268 -8.96 -13.33 -6.20
N LEU A 269 -8.12 -12.38 -6.65
CA LEU A 269 -8.51 -11.34 -7.62
C LEU A 269 -8.93 -11.96 -8.96
N THR A 270 -8.16 -12.94 -9.44
CA THR A 270 -8.49 -13.68 -10.68
C THR A 270 -9.84 -14.38 -10.56
N LYS A 271 -10.11 -15.03 -9.41
CA LYS A 271 -11.39 -15.70 -9.15
C LYS A 271 -12.56 -14.72 -9.08
N ALA A 272 -12.34 -13.50 -8.58
CA ALA A 272 -13.34 -12.43 -8.53
C ALA A 272 -13.53 -11.72 -9.89
N GLY A 273 -12.67 -11.96 -10.88
CA GLY A 273 -12.71 -11.29 -12.18
C GLY A 273 -12.09 -9.89 -12.18
N VAL A 274 -11.25 -9.58 -11.18
CA VAL A 274 -10.60 -8.27 -11.01
C VAL A 274 -9.27 -8.26 -11.78
N GLU A 275 -8.99 -7.16 -12.49
CA GLU A 275 -7.71 -6.97 -13.18
C GLU A 275 -6.56 -6.96 -12.16
N CYS A 276 -5.62 -7.89 -12.31
CA CYS A 276 -4.46 -8.02 -11.42
C CYS A 276 -3.17 -8.20 -12.23
N GLU A 277 -2.18 -7.33 -11.97
CA GLU A 277 -0.81 -7.44 -12.44
C GLU A 277 0.10 -7.82 -11.27
N PHE A 278 0.25 -9.13 -11.06
CA PHE A 278 1.17 -9.68 -10.06
C PHE A 278 2.56 -9.87 -10.65
N ASN A 279 3.51 -9.09 -10.16
CA ASN A 279 4.90 -9.11 -10.59
C ASN A 279 5.83 -9.36 -9.40
N TYR A 280 7.02 -9.87 -9.70
CA TYR A 280 8.07 -10.08 -8.74
C TYR A 280 9.46 -9.99 -9.40
N ILE A 281 10.52 -10.03 -8.60
CA ILE A 281 11.88 -10.00 -9.12
C ILE A 281 12.11 -11.15 -10.12
N GLY A 282 12.48 -10.81 -11.35
CA GLY A 282 12.68 -11.79 -12.43
C GLY A 282 11.42 -12.22 -13.19
N SER A 283 10.26 -11.59 -12.94
CA SER A 283 9.08 -11.76 -13.81
C SER A 283 9.40 -11.39 -15.26
N THR A 284 8.87 -12.17 -16.21
CA THR A 284 8.96 -11.91 -17.65
C THR A 284 7.58 -11.57 -18.20
N GLY A 285 7.51 -10.88 -19.34
CA GLY A 285 6.23 -10.53 -19.97
C GLY A 285 5.40 -9.50 -19.18
N ILE A 286 6.05 -8.67 -18.37
CA ILE A 286 5.41 -7.63 -17.57
C ILE A 286 4.70 -6.63 -18.50
N LYS A 287 3.38 -6.45 -18.32
CA LYS A 287 2.55 -5.50 -19.08
C LYS A 287 2.98 -4.05 -18.80
N HIS A 288 3.04 -3.68 -17.52
CA HIS A 288 3.54 -2.37 -17.07
C HIS A 288 4.94 -2.51 -16.44
N PRO A 289 6.01 -2.12 -17.15
CA PRO A 289 7.40 -2.33 -16.69
C PRO A 289 7.76 -1.53 -15.43
N ASP A 290 6.97 -0.51 -15.11
CA ASP A 290 7.09 0.29 -13.89
C ASP A 290 5.73 0.76 -13.38
N ILE A 291 5.68 1.18 -12.11
CA ILE A 291 4.44 1.63 -11.45
C ILE A 291 3.77 2.81 -12.15
N PHE A 292 4.56 3.69 -12.79
CA PHE A 292 4.01 4.89 -13.43
C PHE A 292 3.34 4.56 -14.74
N SER A 293 3.86 3.60 -15.51
CA SER A 293 3.18 3.11 -16.70
C SER A 293 1.79 2.56 -16.37
N PHE A 294 1.66 1.82 -15.26
CA PHE A 294 0.38 1.35 -14.74
C PHE A 294 -0.56 2.50 -14.33
N PHE A 295 -0.06 3.46 -13.55
CA PHE A 295 -0.89 4.61 -13.15
C PHE A 295 -1.31 5.47 -14.33
N VAL A 296 -0.41 5.70 -15.29
CA VAL A 296 -0.71 6.48 -16.50
C VAL A 296 -1.80 5.80 -17.30
N ASP A 297 -1.80 4.47 -17.44
CA ASP A 297 -2.87 3.72 -18.13
C ASP A 297 -4.21 3.83 -17.36
N GLN A 298 -4.19 3.48 -16.08
CA GLN A 298 -5.41 3.35 -15.27
C GLN A 298 -6.07 4.69 -14.88
N LEU A 299 -5.28 5.76 -14.80
CA LEU A 299 -5.74 7.10 -14.47
C LEU A 299 -6.03 7.95 -15.70
N GLN A 300 -6.06 7.41 -16.93
CA GLN A 300 -6.58 8.17 -18.08
C GLN A 300 -8.06 8.56 -17.87
N PRO A 301 -8.51 9.72 -18.40
CA PRO A 301 -9.93 10.01 -18.50
C PRO A 301 -10.66 8.89 -19.27
N LYS A 302 -11.81 8.43 -18.77
CA LYS A 302 -12.65 7.50 -19.53
C LYS A 302 -13.04 8.17 -20.86
N LYS A 303 -12.82 7.49 -21.99
CA LYS A 303 -13.38 7.91 -23.27
C LYS A 303 -14.91 7.91 -23.13
N LYS A 304 -15.54 9.04 -23.43
CA LYS A 304 -17.01 9.18 -23.44
C LYS A 304 -17.63 8.31 -24.52
#